data_AF-A0A7H8HAU7-F1
#
_entry.id   AF-A0A7H8HAU7-F1
#
_cell.length_a   1.000
_cell.length_b   1.000
_cell.length_c   1.000
_cell.angle_alpha   90.00
_cell.angle_beta   90.00
_cell.angle_gamma   90.00
#
_symmetry.space_group_name_H-M   'P 1'
#
loop_
_entity.id
_entity.type
_entity.pdbx_description
1 polymer ?
#
loop_
_entity_poly.entity_id
_entity_poly.type
_entity_poly.pdbx_seq_one_letter_code
_entity_poly.pdbx_strand_id
1 'polypeptide(L)'
;MTGFHADPSALDALARRLADTADEYRSAADSLQPPEDLGPGPVPAALTALTATWSGRIRAVEQNFADAAAGVRKAAQAYRATDTAAAEELGRADG
;
A
#
# COMPACT_ATOMS: atom_id res chain seq x y z
N MET A 1 -17.45 28.27 -6.94
CA MET A 1 -17.60 26.80 -6.87
C MET A 1 -16.28 26.26 -6.34
N THR A 2 -16.15 26.03 -5.03
CA THR A 2 -14.91 25.50 -4.44
C THR A 2 -14.86 24.00 -4.73
N GLY A 3 -14.44 23.65 -5.93
CA GLY A 3 -14.23 22.26 -6.32
C GLY A 3 -13.17 21.61 -5.43
N PHE A 4 -13.36 20.35 -5.09
CA PHE A 4 -12.37 19.53 -4.41
C PHE A 4 -11.09 19.46 -5.27
N HIS A 5 -10.13 20.34 -5.04
CA HIS A 5 -8.79 20.24 -5.60
C HIS A 5 -8.01 19.25 -4.74
N ALA A 6 -7.98 17.98 -5.17
CA ALA A 6 -6.96 17.07 -4.68
C ALA A 6 -5.68 17.38 -5.45
N ASP A 7 -4.62 17.77 -4.73
CA ASP A 7 -3.29 17.95 -5.30
C ASP A 7 -2.71 16.57 -5.68
N PRO A 8 -2.49 16.28 -6.98
CA PRO A 8 -1.95 14.99 -7.41
C PRO A 8 -0.56 14.69 -6.83
N SER A 9 0.23 15.73 -6.52
CA SER A 9 1.56 15.55 -5.93
C SER A 9 1.46 15.12 -4.46
N ALA A 10 0.50 15.66 -3.70
CA ALA A 10 0.20 15.23 -2.34
C ALA A 10 -0.33 13.78 -2.30
N LEU A 11 -1.17 13.40 -3.27
CA LEU A 11 -1.65 12.03 -3.42
C LEU A 11 -0.50 11.06 -3.74
N ASP A 12 0.41 11.42 -4.65
CA ASP A 12 1.60 10.60 -4.92
C ASP A 12 2.49 10.44 -3.69
N ALA A 13 2.69 11.51 -2.91
CA ALA A 13 3.46 11.45 -1.66
C ALA A 13 2.80 10.53 -0.63
N LEU A 14 1.47 10.58 -0.50
CA LEU A 14 0.72 9.66 0.35
C LEU A 14 0.85 8.22 -0.12
N ALA A 15 0.69 7.96 -1.42
CA ALA A 15 0.85 6.62 -1.98
C ALA A 15 2.25 6.02 -1.78
N ARG A 16 3.29 6.86 -1.82
CA ARG A 16 4.67 6.42 -1.49
C ARG A 16 4.77 6.00 -0.04
N ARG A 17 4.33 6.85 0.90
CA ARG A 17 4.34 6.53 2.33
C ARG A 17 3.59 5.24 2.66
N LEU A 18 2.42 5.05 2.05
CA LEU A 18 1.63 3.82 2.23
C LEU A 18 2.37 2.58 1.70
N ALA A 19 3.06 2.71 0.56
CA ALA A 19 3.88 1.62 0.01
C ALA A 19 5.11 1.33 0.87
N ASP A 20 5.80 2.36 1.37
CA ASP A 20 6.93 2.22 2.28
C ASP A 20 6.49 1.50 3.57
N THR A 21 5.34 1.88 4.14
CA THR A 21 4.75 1.18 5.29
C THR A 21 4.39 -0.27 4.95
N ALA A 22 3.82 -0.55 3.77
CA ALA A 22 3.56 -1.93 3.35
C ALA A 22 4.86 -2.76 3.32
N ASP A 23 5.95 -2.21 2.78
CA ASP A 23 7.24 -2.89 2.73
C ASP A 23 7.84 -3.12 4.13
N GLU A 24 7.66 -2.20 5.09
CA GLU A 24 8.02 -2.41 6.49
C GLU A 24 7.27 -3.61 7.10
N TYR A 25 5.96 -3.71 6.88
CA TYR A 25 5.16 -4.84 7.35
C TYR A 25 5.55 -6.15 6.65
N ARG A 26 5.90 -6.10 5.36
CA ARG A 26 6.43 -7.28 4.65
C ARG A 26 7.69 -7.79 5.32
N SER A 27 8.66 -6.89 5.56
CA SER A 27 9.91 -7.23 6.24
C SER A 27 9.67 -7.78 7.65
N ALA A 28 8.72 -7.20 8.39
CA ALA A 28 8.34 -7.70 9.72
C ALA A 28 7.76 -9.12 9.65
N ALA A 29 6.87 -9.40 8.70
CA ALA A 29 6.31 -10.74 8.51
C ALA A 29 7.38 -11.76 8.13
N ASP A 30 8.32 -11.39 7.28
CA ASP A 30 9.41 -12.27 6.83
C ASP A 30 10.43 -12.54 7.95
N SER A 31 10.61 -11.60 8.89
CA SER A 31 11.43 -11.79 10.09
C SER A 31 10.89 -12.84 11.07
N LEU A 32 9.61 -13.24 10.94
CA LEU A 32 8.97 -14.23 11.81
C LEU A 32 9.16 -15.67 11.32
N GLN A 33 10.03 -15.91 10.34
CA GLN A 33 10.32 -17.29 9.93
C GLN A 33 10.82 -18.12 11.11
N PRO A 34 10.21 -19.28 11.39
CA PRO A 34 10.63 -20.14 12.48
C PRO A 34 12.07 -20.63 12.23
N PRO A 35 12.89 -20.81 13.29
CA PRO A 35 14.20 -21.45 13.16
C PRO A 35 14.07 -22.84 12.53
N GLU A 36 15.00 -23.19 11.63
CA GLU A 36 14.95 -24.44 10.87
C GLU A 36 15.06 -25.70 11.75
N ASP A 37 15.65 -25.58 12.95
CA ASP A 37 15.80 -26.70 13.88
C ASP A 37 15.47 -26.27 15.32
N LEU A 38 14.30 -26.69 15.78
CA LEU A 38 13.85 -26.55 17.17
C LEU A 38 13.81 -27.91 17.88
N GLY A 39 14.32 -28.97 17.25
CA GLY A 39 14.20 -30.35 17.72
C GLY A 39 12.77 -30.92 17.64
N PRO A 40 12.59 -32.19 18.02
CA PRO A 40 11.27 -32.82 18.06
C PRO A 40 10.48 -32.44 19.31
N GLY A 41 9.17 -32.25 19.18
CA GLY A 41 8.27 -32.13 20.33
C GLY A 41 7.10 -31.15 20.11
N PRO A 42 6.20 -31.04 21.10
CA PRO A 42 5.01 -30.19 21.00
C PRO A 42 5.33 -28.69 21.03
N VAL A 43 6.44 -28.28 21.66
CA VAL A 43 6.85 -26.86 21.78
C VAL A 43 7.26 -26.26 20.41
N PRO A 44 8.15 -26.90 19.62
CA PRO A 44 8.45 -26.50 18.25
C PRO A 44 7.22 -26.33 17.35
N ALA A 45 6.28 -27.27 17.43
CA ALA A 45 5.02 -27.22 16.66
C ALA A 45 4.15 -26.01 17.07
N ALA A 46 4.03 -25.75 18.37
CA ALA A 46 3.29 -24.59 18.88
C ALA A 46 3.95 -23.26 18.44
N LEU A 47 5.28 -23.17 18.48
CA LEU A 47 6.02 -22.00 18.01
C LEU A 47 5.86 -21.79 16.50
N THR A 48 5.88 -22.85 15.71
CA THR A 48 5.63 -22.79 14.25
C THR A 48 4.21 -22.30 13.96
N ALA A 49 3.20 -22.81 14.67
CA ALA A 49 1.82 -22.35 14.52
C ALA A 49 1.64 -20.88 14.92
N LEU A 50 2.31 -20.45 16.00
CA LEU A 50 2.28 -19.08 16.49
C LEU A 50 2.92 -18.11 15.49
N THR A 51 4.11 -18.43 14.99
CA THR A 51 4.83 -17.61 13.99
C THR A 51 4.06 -17.53 12.67
N ALA A 52 3.48 -18.63 12.20
CA ALA A 52 2.61 -18.64 11.02
C ALA A 52 1.37 -17.75 11.21
N THR A 53 0.75 -17.78 12.40
CA THR A 53 -0.42 -16.94 12.70
C THR A 53 -0.06 -15.45 12.70
N TRP A 54 1.04 -15.08 13.34
CA TRP A 54 1.46 -13.68 13.42
C TRP A 54 1.96 -13.14 12.08
N SER A 55 2.78 -13.90 11.35
CA SER A 55 3.21 -13.52 10.01
C SER A 55 2.01 -13.36 9.06
N GLY A 56 1.01 -14.24 9.13
CA GLY A 56 -0.23 -14.10 8.37
C GLY A 56 -1.01 -12.82 8.70
N ARG A 57 -1.14 -12.47 9.99
CA ARG A 57 -1.80 -11.22 10.41
C ARG A 57 -1.05 -9.97 9.96
N ILE A 58 0.27 -9.97 10.04
CA ILE A 58 1.11 -8.85 9.58
C ILE A 58 1.00 -8.70 8.06
N ARG A 59 0.99 -9.82 7.30
CA ARG A 59 0.76 -9.81 5.85
C ARG A 59 -0.61 -9.25 5.47
N ALA A 60 -1.65 -9.55 6.24
CA ALA A 60 -2.97 -8.93 5.99
C ALA A 60 -2.93 -7.39 6.11
N VAL A 61 -2.16 -6.87 7.07
CA VAL A 61 -1.98 -5.41 7.24
C VAL A 61 -1.12 -4.83 6.11
N GLU A 62 -0.04 -5.52 5.71
CA GLU A 62 0.77 -5.17 4.54
C GLU A 62 -0.10 -5.00 3.29
N GLN A 63 -0.98 -5.98 3.04
CA GLN A 63 -1.87 -5.98 1.89
C GLN A 63 -2.83 -4.79 1.90
N ASN A 64 -3.39 -4.45 3.07
CA ASN A 64 -4.26 -3.27 3.22
C ASN A 64 -3.53 -1.96 2.85
N PHE A 65 -2.26 -1.81 3.27
CA PHE A 65 -1.46 -0.63 2.92
C PHE A 65 -1.10 -0.60 1.44
N ALA A 66 -0.74 -1.75 0.86
CA ALA A 66 -0.45 -1.86 -0.57
C ALA A 66 -1.68 -1.51 -1.44
N ASP A 67 -2.86 -2.02 -1.07
CA ASP A 67 -4.12 -1.73 -1.75
C ASP A 67 -4.50 -0.25 -1.63
N ALA A 68 -4.32 0.34 -0.44
CA ALA A 68 -4.54 1.77 -0.23
C ALA A 68 -3.58 2.61 -1.10
N ALA A 69 -2.29 2.25 -1.16
CA ALA A 69 -1.31 2.92 -2.02
C ALA A 69 -1.72 2.86 -3.49
N ALA A 70 -2.18 1.70 -3.97
CA ALA A 70 -2.66 1.53 -5.34
C ALA A 70 -3.91 2.39 -5.62
N GLY A 71 -4.86 2.42 -4.69
CA GLY A 71 -6.06 3.26 -4.77
C GLY A 71 -5.73 4.75 -4.87
N VAL A 72 -4.79 5.24 -4.05
CA VAL A 72 -4.37 6.64 -4.06
C VAL A 72 -3.65 7.00 -5.37
N ARG A 73 -2.79 6.13 -5.91
CA ARG A 73 -2.15 6.35 -7.23
C ARG A 73 -3.19 6.44 -8.35
N LYS A 74 -4.20 5.57 -8.32
CA LYS A 74 -5.29 5.60 -9.28
C LYS A 74 -6.08 6.91 -9.21
N ALA A 75 -6.33 7.41 -8.00
CA ALA A 75 -6.97 8.71 -7.80
C ALA A 75 -6.10 9.85 -8.36
N ALA A 76 -4.80 9.88 -8.08
CA ALA A 76 -3.88 10.88 -8.60
C ALA A 76 -3.85 10.91 -10.14
N GLN A 77 -3.84 9.73 -10.77
CA GLN A 77 -3.92 9.59 -12.23
C GLN A 77 -5.23 10.13 -12.79
N ALA A 78 -6.37 9.85 -12.14
CA ALA A 78 -7.67 10.35 -12.57
C ALA A 78 -7.76 11.89 -12.49
N TYR A 79 -7.20 12.50 -11.44
CA TYR A 79 -7.13 13.96 -11.33
C TYR A 79 -6.28 14.58 -12.46
N ARG A 80 -5.09 14.05 -12.73
CA ARG A 80 -4.23 14.53 -13.84
C ARG A 80 -4.91 14.42 -15.20
N ALA A 81 -5.59 13.31 -15.47
CA ALA A 81 -6.30 13.10 -16.72
C ALA A 81 -7.44 14.13 -16.88
N THR A 82 -8.15 14.42 -15.79
CA THR A 82 -9.22 15.42 -15.77
C THR A 82 -8.68 16.83 -15.99
N ASP A 83 -7.59 17.21 -15.32
CA ASP A 83 -6.95 18.52 -15.50
C ASP A 83 -6.43 18.70 -16.94
N THR A 84 -5.86 17.65 -17.53
CA THR A 84 -5.37 17.67 -18.92
C THR A 84 -6.53 17.86 -19.90
N ALA A 85 -7.62 17.10 -19.75
CA ALA A 85 -8.80 17.22 -20.61
C ALA A 85 -9.45 18.62 -20.51
N ALA A 86 -9.52 19.17 -19.30
CA ALA A 86 -10.05 20.52 -19.09
C ALA A 86 -9.17 21.59 -19.77
N ALA A 87 -7.84 21.46 -19.70
CA ALA A 87 -6.91 22.38 -20.35
C ALA A 87 -7.01 22.31 -21.89
N GLU A 88 -7.15 21.11 -22.46
CA GLU A 88 -7.36 20.93 -23.91
C GLU A 88 -8.68 21.53 -24.40
N GLU A 89 -9.75 21.41 -23.61
CA GLU A 89 -11.06 21.98 -23.94
C GLU A 89 -11.01 23.51 -23.97
N LEU A 90 -10.38 24.12 -22.97
CA LEU A 90 -10.19 25.57 -22.90
C LEU A 90 -9.32 26.08 -24.07
N GLY A 91 -8.23 25.39 -24.39
CA GLY A 91 -7.37 25.76 -25.52
C GLY A 91 -8.05 25.67 -26.89
N ARG A 92 -9.07 24.81 -27.04
CA ARG A 92 -9.90 24.74 -28.25
C ARG A 92 -11.02 25.78 -28.30
N ALA A 93 -11.49 26.27 -27.15
CA ALA A 93 -12.52 27.30 -27.10
C ALA A 93 -11.98 28.71 -27.38
N ASP A 94 -10.70 28.95 -27.06
CA ASP A 94 -10.02 30.25 -27.20
C ASP A 94 -9.27 30.43 -28.54
N GLY A 95 -9.21 29.41 -29.39
CA GLY A 95 -8.49 29.40 -30.69
C GLY A 95 -9.42 29.24 -31.89
#